data_AF-A0A957T1K0-F1
#
_entry.id   AF-A0A957T1K0-F1
#
_cell.length_a   1.000
_cell.length_b   1.000
_cell.length_c   1.000
_cell.angle_alpha   90.00
_cell.angle_beta   90.00
_cell.angle_gamma   90.00
#
_symmetry.space_group_name_H-M   'P 1'
#
loop_
_entity.id
_entity.type
_entity.pdbx_description
1 polymer ?
#
loop_
_entity_poly.entity_id
_entity_poly.type
_entity_poly.pdbx_seq_one_letter_code
_entity_poly.pdbx_strand_id
1 'polypeptide(L)' 'EFVALLKKVEPQAQITVAENSPLPFPWDLDDGGLREILGGMPWTPLQDAIAQDFAHFRRLLDQGLIDLKQLEN' A
#
# COMPACT_ATOMS: atom_id res chain seq x y z
N GLU A 1 -5.28 -0.18 -11.53
CA GLU A 1 -6.13 -0.92 -10.57
C GLU A 1 -5.95 -0.49 -9.12
N PHE A 2 -4.71 -0.37 -8.62
CA PHE A 2 -4.43 0.04 -7.24
C PHE A 2 -5.12 1.35 -6.79
N VAL A 3 -4.99 2.43 -7.58
CA VAL A 3 -5.66 3.72 -7.28
C VAL A 3 -7.17 3.58 -7.16
N ALA A 4 -7.79 2.73 -7.99
CA ALA A 4 -9.23 2.49 -7.92
C ALA A 4 -9.63 1.77 -6.63
N LEU A 5 -8.80 0.85 -6.11
CA LEU A 5 -9.02 0.21 -4.82
C LEU A 5 -8.89 1.19 -3.66
N LEU A 6 -7.86 2.04 -3.67
CA LEU A 6 -7.70 3.10 -2.67
C LEU A 6 -8.92 4.02 -2.64
N LYS A 7 -9.41 4.44 -3.82
CA LYS A 7 -10.59 5.30 -3.97
C LYS A 7 -11.90 4.67 -3.52
N LYS A 8 -12.01 3.33 -3.48
CA LYS A 8 -13.16 2.66 -2.87
C LYS A 8 -13.16 2.75 -1.36
N VAL A 9 -11.97 2.77 -0.74
CA VAL A 9 -11.81 2.84 0.72
C VAL A 9 -11.87 4.29 1.20
N GLU A 10 -11.22 5.22 0.50
CA GLU A 10 -11.26 6.66 0.81
C GLU A 10 -11.55 7.46 -0.48
N PRO A 11 -12.82 7.75 -0.77
CA PRO A 11 -13.22 8.46 -1.97
C PRO A 11 -12.60 9.85 -2.10
N GLN A 12 -12.34 10.53 -0.98
CA GLN A 12 -11.82 11.90 -0.97
C GLN A 12 -10.30 11.99 -1.09
N ALA A 13 -9.58 10.86 -1.11
CA ALA A 13 -8.12 10.84 -1.20
C ALA A 13 -7.62 11.60 -2.43
N GLN A 14 -6.72 12.57 -2.26
CA GLN A 14 -6.11 13.27 -3.39
C GLN A 14 -4.88 12.47 -3.83
N ILE A 15 -4.94 11.85 -5.01
CA ILE A 15 -3.88 10.96 -5.51
C ILE A 15 -3.42 11.46 -6.88
N THR A 16 -2.12 11.62 -7.04
CA THR A 16 -1.46 11.92 -8.33
C THR A 16 -0.59 10.73 -8.74
N VAL A 17 -0.43 10.54 -10.04
CA VAL A 17 0.38 9.46 -10.62
C VAL A 17 1.23 10.05 -11.74
N ALA A 18 2.53 9.71 -11.76
CA ALA A 18 3.39 10.01 -12.89
C ALA A 18 3.16 8.96 -13.99
N GLU A 19 2.24 9.26 -14.91
CA GLU A 19 1.91 8.36 -16.03
C GLU A 19 3.11 8.15 -16.95
N ASN A 20 3.25 6.93 -17.49
CA ASN A 20 4.33 6.53 -18.41
C ASN A 20 5.76 6.73 -17.87
N SER A 21 5.92 6.78 -16.54
CA SER A 21 7.21 6.91 -15.87
C SER A 21 7.49 5.67 -15.01
N PRO A 22 7.74 4.49 -15.62
CA PRO A 22 7.97 3.28 -14.86
C PRO A 22 9.23 3.41 -14.01
N LEU A 23 9.17 2.86 -12.80
CA LEU A 23 10.35 2.74 -11.96
C LEU A 23 11.35 1.76 -12.59
N PRO A 24 12.67 1.93 -12.37
CA PRO A 24 13.69 1.06 -12.95
C PRO A 24 13.81 -0.28 -12.19
N PHE A 25 12.67 -0.90 -11.86
CA PHE A 25 12.58 -2.17 -11.16
C PHE A 25 11.85 -3.19 -12.03
N PRO A 26 12.31 -4.46 -12.05
CA PRO A 26 11.59 -5.54 -12.71
C PRO A 26 10.24 -5.74 -12.03
N TRP A 27 9.17 -5.77 -12.83
CA TRP A 27 7.79 -5.93 -12.34
C TRP A 27 7.32 -7.39 -12.39
N ASP A 28 8.11 -8.26 -13.01
CA ASP A 28 7.84 -9.67 -13.31
C ASP A 28 8.66 -10.64 -12.43
N LEU A 29 9.04 -10.19 -11.22
CA LEU A 29 9.79 -11.02 -10.29
C LEU A 29 8.97 -12.25 -9.85
N ASP A 30 9.52 -13.43 -10.12
CA ASP A 30 8.99 -14.71 -9.65
C ASP A 30 9.47 -15.01 -8.23
N ASP A 31 8.53 -15.40 -7.36
CA ASP A 31 8.80 -15.81 -5.98
C ASP A 31 8.88 -17.33 -5.80
N GLY A 32 8.76 -18.11 -6.90
CA GLY A 32 8.79 -19.58 -6.90
C GLY A 32 10.01 -20.18 -6.20
N GLY A 33 11.21 -19.68 -6.54
CA GLY A 33 12.46 -20.16 -5.89
C GLY A 33 12.50 -19.89 -4.38
N LEU A 34 11.87 -18.81 -3.91
CA LEU A 34 11.76 -18.53 -2.47
C LEU A 34 10.76 -19.47 -1.80
N ARG A 35 9.64 -19.79 -2.47
CA ARG A 35 8.63 -20.72 -1.95
C ARG A 35 9.18 -22.14 -1.78
N GLU A 36 10.05 -22.58 -2.69
CA GLU A 36 10.69 -23.90 -2.56
C GLU A 36 11.60 -24.00 -1.33
N ILE A 37 12.34 -22.92 -1.03
CA ILE A 37 13.32 -22.89 0.06
C ILE A 37 12.67 -22.62 1.42
N LEU A 38 11.73 -21.67 1.47
CA LEU A 38 11.13 -21.16 2.70
C LEU A 38 9.77 -21.79 3.03
N GLY A 39 9.20 -22.56 2.09
CA GLY A 39 7.85 -23.09 2.18
C GLY A 39 6.78 -22.11 1.66
N GLY A 40 5.56 -22.20 2.18
CA GLY A 40 4.49 -21.28 1.77
C GLY A 40 4.84 -19.83 2.10
N MET A 41 4.80 -18.95 1.10
CA MET A 41 4.94 -17.51 1.32
C MET A 41 3.62 -16.93 1.83
N PRO A 42 3.63 -16.12 2.91
CA PRO A 42 2.44 -15.40 3.34
C PRO A 42 1.90 -14.56 2.19
N TRP A 43 0.61 -14.67 1.93
CA TRP A 43 -0.05 -13.90 0.90
C TRP A 43 -1.24 -13.16 1.52
N THR A 44 -1.27 -11.85 1.32
CA THR A 44 -2.37 -10.99 1.74
C THR A 44 -3.02 -10.41 0.50
N PRO A 45 -4.34 -10.56 0.32
CA PRO A 45 -5.05 -9.86 -0.75
C PRO A 45 -4.82 -8.36 -0.68
N LEU A 46 -4.62 -7.72 -1.84
CA LEU A 46 -4.36 -6.28 -1.91
C LEU A 46 -5.44 -5.43 -1.23
N GLN A 47 -6.71 -5.85 -1.35
CA GLN A 47 -7.85 -5.18 -0.73
C GLN A 47 -7.78 -5.23 0.80
N ASP A 48 -7.40 -6.39 1.35
CA ASP A 48 -7.27 -6.59 2.79
C ASP A 48 -6.08 -5.79 3.33
N ALA A 49 -4.96 -5.78 2.63
CA ALA A 49 -3.79 -4.99 2.99
C ALA A 49 -4.13 -3.49 3.05
N ILE A 50 -4.80 -2.95 2.01
CA ILE A 50 -5.26 -1.55 2.01
C ILE A 50 -6.16 -1.27 3.23
N ALA A 51 -7.15 -2.12 3.50
CA ALA A 51 -8.07 -1.91 4.62
C ALA A 51 -7.35 -1.93 5.98
N GLN A 52 -6.42 -2.87 6.16
CA GLN A 52 -5.62 -3.01 7.38
C GLN A 52 -4.72 -1.79 7.60
N ASP A 53 -4.05 -1.31 6.56
CA ASP A 53 -3.18 -0.14 6.65
C ASP A 53 -3.97 1.12 7.00
N PHE A 54 -5.13 1.35 6.38
CA PHE A 54 -6.00 2.47 6.72
C PHE A 54 -6.43 2.45 8.20
N ALA A 55 -6.85 1.29 8.69
CA ALA A 55 -7.22 1.13 10.10
C ALA A 55 -6.02 1.38 11.02
N HIS A 56 -4.83 0.92 10.62
CA HIS A 56 -3.60 1.11 11.39
C HIS A 56 -3.22 2.59 11.50
N PHE A 57 -3.16 3.32 10.38
CA PHE A 57 -2.82 4.74 10.38
C PHE A 57 -3.87 5.59 11.09
N ARG A 58 -5.16 5.27 10.93
CA ARG A 58 -6.24 5.95 11.68
C ARG A 58 -6.01 5.83 13.19
N ARG A 59 -5.75 4.62 13.68
CA ARG A 59 -5.45 4.39 15.11
C ARG A 59 -4.23 5.20 15.58
N LEU A 60 -3.16 5.26 14.78
CA LEU A 60 -1.97 6.02 15.15
C LEU A 60 -2.24 7.53 15.22
N LEU A 61 -3.06 8.06 14.31
CA LEU A 61 -3.52 9.45 14.35
C LEU A 61 -4.37 9.74 15.58
N ASP A 62 -5.32 8.86 15.89
CA ASP A 62 -6.20 9.00 17.06
C ASP A 62 -5.41 8.95 18.38
N GLN A 63 -4.28 8.23 18.39
CA GLN A 63 -3.35 8.15 19.53
C GLN A 63 -2.34 9.31 19.58
N GLY A 64 -2.34 10.21 18.60
CA GLY A 64 -1.36 11.29 18.50
C GLY A 64 0.08 10.81 18.26
N LEU A 65 0.25 9.59 17.72
CA LEU A 65 1.56 8.98 17.44
C LEU A 65 2.10 9.36 16.06
N ILE A 66 1.29 10.00 15.22
CA ILE A 66 1.69 10.60 13.95
C ILE A 66 1.35 12.08 14.02
N ASP A 67 2.35 12.93 13.79
CA ASP A 67 2.17 14.37 13.64
C ASP A 67 1.98 14.72 12.16
N LEU A 68 0.82 15.25 11.81
CA LEU A 68 0.49 15.64 10.43
C LEU A 68 1.13 16.96 10.00
N LYS A 69 1.76 17.72 10.90
CA LYS A 69 2.42 18.99 10.57
C LYS A 69 3.48 18.85 9.49
N GLN A 70 4.08 17.67 9.32
CA GLN A 70 5.04 17.41 8.26
C GLN A 70 4.43 17.48 6.85
N LEU A 71 3.11 17.43 6.73
CA LEU A 71 2.38 17.53 5.47
C LEU A 71 1.86 18.96 5.20
N GLU A 72 2.00 19.86 6.18
CA GLU A 72 1.71 21.28 5.99
C GLU A 72 2.89 21.91 5.26
N ASN A 73 2.66 22.36 4.02
CA ASN A 73 3.63 23.14 3.23
C ASN A 73 3.66 24.60 3.71
#